data_AF-A0A1V4V2J1-F1
#
_entry.id   AF-A0A1V4V2J1-F1
#
_cell.length_a   1.000
_cell.length_b   1.000
_cell.length_c   1.000
_cell.angle_alpha   90.00
_cell.angle_beta   90.00
_cell.angle_gamma   90.00
#
_symmetry.space_group_name_H-M   'P 1'
#
loop_
_entity.id
_entity.type
_entity.pdbx_description
1 polymer ?
#
loop_
_entity_poly.entity_id
_entity_poly.type
_entity_poly.pdbx_seq_one_letter_code
_entity_poly.pdbx_strand_id
1 'polypeptide(L)'
;MQVKREIVARGRVYYPLHCYSLSHLVPSLLSITELRRYHMMRFLLYFFLGGTVTALVAYLANRGEGTLSAFVAAFPVLTALTFLLVSAEGRPADVAEYARGLILFTPAWICYVVVVLLGFQRLGTLRSIVLGMAVYVLASAVLRLIFLRPGPGWP
;
A
#
# COMPACT_ATOMS: atom_id res chain seq x y z
N MET A 1 -23.47 39.84 -17.93
CA MET A 1 -22.88 40.45 -16.70
C MET A 1 -24.02 40.85 -15.76
N GLN A 2 -24.31 40.00 -14.78
CA GLN A 2 -25.31 40.15 -13.72
C GLN A 2 -24.64 39.50 -12.48
N VAL A 3 -24.66 39.96 -11.24
CA VAL A 3 -25.24 41.10 -10.54
C VAL A 3 -24.40 41.21 -9.26
N LYS A 4 -23.88 42.40 -8.95
CA LYS A 4 -23.25 42.69 -7.65
C LYS A 4 -24.32 43.28 -6.74
N ARG A 5 -24.81 42.52 -5.76
CA ARG A 5 -25.43 43.04 -4.52
C ARG A 5 -25.18 42.06 -3.37
N GLU A 6 -24.04 42.20 -2.72
CA GLU A 6 -23.85 41.71 -1.36
C GLU A 6 -24.67 42.59 -0.42
N ILE A 7 -25.66 42.01 0.24
CA ILE A 7 -26.32 42.62 1.39
C ILE A 7 -25.65 42.02 2.63
N VAL A 8 -24.59 42.68 3.10
CA VAL A 8 -24.02 42.45 4.43
C VAL A 8 -24.83 43.27 5.42
N ALA A 9 -25.81 42.63 6.05
CA ALA A 9 -26.53 43.20 7.19
C ALA A 9 -26.54 42.20 8.34
N ARG A 10 -25.78 42.51 9.40
CA ARG A 10 -25.83 41.90 10.74
C ARG A 10 -25.68 40.36 10.80
N GLY A 11 -24.43 39.89 10.75
CA GLY A 11 -23.91 38.85 11.67
C GLY A 11 -24.65 37.51 11.83
N ARG A 12 -25.57 37.12 10.95
CA ARG A 12 -26.14 35.76 10.88
C ARG A 12 -26.39 35.38 9.43
N VAL A 13 -25.65 34.39 8.95
CA VAL A 13 -25.88 33.73 7.66
C VAL A 13 -27.15 32.88 7.80
N TYR A 14 -28.25 33.32 7.21
CA TYR A 14 -29.47 32.52 7.08
C TYR A 14 -29.40 31.79 5.74
N TYR A 15 -29.20 30.47 5.77
CA TYR A 15 -29.46 29.61 4.61
C TYR A 15 -30.97 29.38 4.52
N PRO A 16 -31.63 29.62 3.37
CA PRO A 16 -33.01 29.23 3.19
C PRO A 16 -33.10 27.69 3.10
N LEU A 17 -33.77 27.08 4.08
CA LEU A 17 -34.21 25.69 4.03
C LEU A 17 -35.23 25.55 2.90
N HIS A 18 -34.76 25.15 1.72
CA HIS A 18 -35.59 24.79 0.58
C HIS A 18 -35.69 23.26 0.51
N CYS A 19 -36.92 22.75 0.47
CA CYS A 19 -37.24 21.32 0.36
C CYS A 19 -36.46 20.64 -0.77
N TYR A 20 -35.63 19.65 -0.42
CA TYR A 20 -35.00 18.76 -1.40
C TYR A 20 -35.98 17.66 -1.79
N SER A 21 -36.44 17.72 -3.05
CA SER A 21 -37.24 16.71 -3.72
C SER A 21 -36.45 15.39 -3.85
N LEU A 22 -37.05 14.28 -3.40
CA LEU A 22 -36.44 12.95 -3.22
C LEU A 22 -36.03 12.22 -4.51
N SER A 23 -36.17 12.83 -5.69
CA SER A 23 -35.98 12.17 -7.01
C SER A 23 -34.57 12.25 -7.59
N HIS A 24 -33.64 13.02 -6.98
CA HIS A 24 -32.25 13.16 -7.46
C HIS A 24 -31.23 12.25 -6.74
N LEU A 25 -31.66 11.40 -5.80
CA LEU A 25 -30.75 10.55 -5.00
C LEU A 25 -30.43 9.18 -5.65
N VAL A 26 -31.27 8.73 -6.59
CA VAL A 26 -31.12 7.43 -7.27
C VAL A 26 -29.91 7.36 -8.23
N PRO A 27 -29.56 8.40 -9.02
CA PRO A 27 -28.40 8.36 -9.92
C PRO A 27 -27.05 8.26 -9.19
N SER A 28 -26.96 8.83 -7.98
CA SER A 28 -25.76 8.80 -7.14
C SER A 28 -25.43 7.39 -6.64
N LEU A 29 -26.44 6.58 -6.29
CA LEU A 29 -26.21 5.21 -5.80
C LEU A 29 -25.67 4.28 -6.89
N LEU A 30 -26.17 4.42 -8.13
CA LEU A 30 -25.68 3.64 -9.28
C LEU A 30 -24.23 4.00 -9.64
N SER A 31 -23.88 5.29 -9.57
CA SER A 31 -22.50 5.78 -9.74
C SER A 31 -21.56 5.27 -8.65
N ILE A 32 -21.99 5.25 -7.38
CA ILE A 32 -21.20 4.72 -6.26
C ILE A 32 -20.99 3.20 -6.39
N THR A 33 -22.01 2.44 -6.84
CA THR A 33 -21.86 1.00 -7.07
C THR A 33 -20.91 0.68 -8.22
N GLU A 34 -20.91 1.48 -9.29
CA GLU A 34 -19.96 1.32 -10.39
C GLU A 34 -18.54 1.71 -9.96
N LEU A 35 -18.35 2.81 -9.23
CA LEU A 35 -17.04 3.20 -8.68
C LEU A 35 -16.47 2.12 -7.73
N ARG A 36 -17.33 1.51 -6.90
CA ARG A 36 -16.96 0.42 -6.00
C ARG A 36 -16.63 -0.87 -6.75
N ARG A 37 -17.35 -1.18 -7.83
CA ARG A 37 -17.08 -2.32 -8.72
C ARG A 37 -15.71 -2.19 -9.39
N TYR A 38 -15.37 -1.00 -9.87
CA TYR A 38 -14.05 -0.70 -10.44
C TYR A 38 -12.91 -0.88 -9.42
N HIS A 39 -13.10 -0.46 -8.17
CA HIS A 39 -12.10 -0.69 -7.11
C HIS A 39 -11.89 -2.18 -6.82
N MET A 40 -12.96 -2.97 -6.71
CA MET A 40 -12.85 -4.41 -6.44
C MET A 40 -12.12 -5.15 -7.58
N MET A 41 -12.45 -4.82 -8.83
CA MET A 41 -11.78 -5.44 -10.00
C MET A 41 -10.28 -5.12 -10.03
N ARG A 42 -9.87 -3.90 -9.64
CA ARG A 42 -8.44 -3.55 -9.52
C ARG A 42 -7.72 -4.43 -8.49
N PHE A 43 -8.28 -4.61 -7.29
CA PHE A 43 -7.67 -5.46 -6.27
C PHE A 43 -7.59 -6.93 -6.70
N LEU A 44 -8.61 -7.44 -7.40
CA LEU A 44 -8.57 -8.78 -7.98
C LEU A 44 -7.43 -8.94 -9.00
N LEU A 45 -7.26 -7.96 -9.90
CA LEU A 45 -6.15 -7.97 -10.85
C LEU A 45 -4.79 -7.94 -10.14
N TYR A 46 -4.63 -7.14 -9.09
CA TYR A 46 -3.38 -7.12 -8.30
C TYR A 46 -3.13 -8.43 -7.57
N PHE A 47 -4.18 -9.08 -7.05
CA PHE A 47 -4.09 -10.39 -6.45
C PHE A 47 -3.61 -11.44 -7.46
N PHE A 48 -4.21 -11.50 -8.66
CA PHE A 48 -3.78 -12.43 -9.71
C PHE A 48 -2.36 -12.13 -10.19
N LEU A 49 -1.96 -10.86 -10.27
CA LEU A 49 -0.59 -10.51 -10.65
C LEU A 49 0.41 -10.97 -9.59
N GLY A 50 0.13 -10.73 -8.30
CA GLY A 50 0.97 -11.24 -7.21
C GLY A 50 1.02 -12.77 -7.16
N GLY A 51 -0.13 -13.43 -7.34
CA GLY A 51 -0.24 -14.89 -7.38
C GLY A 51 0.53 -15.52 -8.54
N THR A 52 0.45 -14.94 -9.74
CA THR A 52 1.17 -15.42 -10.93
C THR A 52 2.68 -15.24 -10.78
N VAL A 53 3.15 -14.10 -10.28
CA VAL A 53 4.57 -13.89 -9.98
C VAL A 53 5.06 -14.90 -8.94
N THR A 54 4.31 -15.12 -7.87
CA THR A 54 4.67 -16.08 -6.81
C THR A 54 4.73 -17.51 -7.35
N ALA A 55 3.76 -17.91 -8.17
CA ALA A 55 3.74 -19.23 -8.81
C ALA A 55 4.93 -19.41 -9.78
N LEU A 56 5.28 -18.36 -10.54
CA LEU A 56 6.42 -18.38 -11.45
C LEU A 56 7.75 -18.54 -10.70
N VAL A 57 7.93 -17.81 -9.59
CA VAL A 57 9.10 -17.95 -8.71
C VAL A 57 9.22 -19.40 -8.21
N ALA A 58 8.14 -19.98 -7.70
CA ALA A 58 8.12 -21.35 -7.21
C ALA A 58 8.45 -22.37 -8.32
N TYR A 59 7.91 -22.15 -9.52
CA TYR A 59 8.19 -22.98 -10.68
C TYR A 59 9.67 -22.95 -11.09
N LEU A 60 10.28 -21.77 -11.16
CA LEU A 60 11.71 -21.62 -11.46
C LEU A 60 12.61 -22.21 -10.36
N ALA A 61 12.23 -22.01 -9.09
CA ALA A 61 12.94 -22.60 -7.96
C ALA A 61 12.94 -24.13 -8.02
N ASN A 62 11.80 -24.74 -8.39
CA ASN A 62 11.67 -26.19 -8.54
C ASN A 62 12.45 -26.77 -9.72
N ARG A 63 12.81 -25.96 -10.72
CA ARG A 63 13.68 -26.36 -11.84
C ARG A 63 15.18 -26.31 -11.52
N GLY A 64 15.54 -25.94 -10.29
CA GLY A 64 16.95 -25.77 -9.87
C GLY A 64 17.54 -24.41 -10.25
N GLU A 65 16.74 -23.52 -10.85
CA GLU A 65 17.15 -22.17 -11.25
C GLU A 65 17.01 -21.18 -10.10
N GLY A 66 17.67 -21.45 -8.97
CA GLY A 66 17.57 -20.65 -7.74
C GLY A 66 17.84 -19.16 -7.98
N THR A 67 18.87 -18.83 -8.76
CA THR A 67 19.24 -17.44 -9.08
C THR A 67 18.18 -16.72 -9.91
N LEU A 68 17.60 -17.38 -10.91
CA LEU A 68 16.53 -16.79 -11.73
C LEU A 68 15.23 -16.66 -10.93
N SER A 69 14.92 -17.63 -10.07
CA SER A 69 13.78 -17.54 -9.16
C SER A 69 13.91 -16.34 -8.20
N ALA A 70 15.10 -16.10 -7.66
CA ALA A 70 15.37 -14.95 -6.79
C ALA A 70 15.29 -13.62 -7.54
N PHE A 71 15.78 -13.56 -8.78
CA PHE A 71 15.63 -12.38 -9.64
C PHE A 71 14.17 -12.05 -9.92
N VAL A 72 13.36 -13.04 -10.30
CA VAL A 72 11.92 -12.85 -10.53
C VAL A 72 11.19 -12.47 -9.25
N ALA A 73 11.57 -13.06 -8.11
CA ALA A 73 11.00 -12.70 -6.80
C ALA A 73 11.33 -11.26 -6.37
N ALA A 74 12.51 -10.77 -6.74
CA ALA A 74 12.95 -9.41 -6.46
C ALA A 74 12.42 -8.38 -7.49
N PHE A 75 11.74 -8.83 -8.55
CA PHE A 75 11.25 -7.94 -9.59
C PHE A 75 10.18 -6.99 -9.00
N PRO A 76 10.36 -5.66 -9.09
CA PRO A 76 9.61 -4.68 -8.29
C PRO A 76 8.20 -4.40 -8.84
N VAL A 77 7.50 -5.42 -9.35
CA VAL A 77 6.14 -5.28 -9.91
C VAL A 77 5.15 -4.87 -8.85
N LEU A 78 5.13 -5.58 -7.72
CA LEU A 78 4.22 -5.28 -6.61
C LEU A 78 4.51 -3.90 -6.02
N THR A 79 5.79 -3.54 -5.91
CA THR A 79 6.22 -2.22 -5.46
C THR A 79 5.76 -1.12 -6.41
N ALA A 80 5.99 -1.29 -7.72
CA ALA A 80 5.55 -0.32 -8.74
C ALA A 80 4.02 -0.16 -8.76
N LEU A 81 3.27 -1.26 -8.64
CA LEU A 81 1.82 -1.21 -8.49
C LEU A 81 1.38 -0.46 -7.24
N THR A 82 2.06 -0.68 -6.12
CA THR A 82 1.73 0.01 -4.86
C THR A 82 2.01 1.50 -4.98
N PHE A 83 3.10 1.89 -5.66
CA PHE A 83 3.36 3.28 -6.00
C PHE A 83 2.24 3.92 -6.82
N LEU A 84 1.75 3.22 -7.85
CA LEU A 84 0.62 3.69 -8.66
C LEU A 84 -0.66 3.82 -7.82
N LEU A 85 -0.93 2.85 -6.95
CA LEU A 85 -2.09 2.87 -6.05
C LEU A 85 -2.05 4.04 -5.09
N VAL A 86 -0.95 4.19 -4.36
CA VAL A 86 -0.75 5.29 -3.40
C VAL A 86 -0.81 6.64 -4.11
N SER A 87 -0.29 6.74 -5.35
CA SER A 87 -0.37 7.97 -6.13
C SER A 87 -1.79 8.30 -6.62
N ALA A 88 -2.63 7.28 -6.83
CA ALA A 88 -4.00 7.46 -7.33
C ALA A 88 -5.00 7.76 -6.21
N GLU A 89 -4.75 7.24 -5.01
CA GLU A 89 -5.67 7.32 -3.87
C GLU A 89 -5.20 8.32 -2.79
N GLY A 90 -3.92 8.66 -2.76
CA GLY A 90 -3.29 9.51 -1.75
C GLY A 90 -2.87 10.89 -2.25
N ARG A 91 -2.30 11.67 -1.32
CA ARG A 91 -1.61 12.93 -1.63
C ARG A 91 -0.22 12.62 -2.19
N PRO A 92 0.40 13.51 -2.98
CA PRO A 92 1.77 13.32 -3.47
C PRO A 92 2.81 13.06 -2.36
N ALA A 93 2.56 13.57 -1.15
CA ALA A 93 3.40 13.32 0.03
C ALA A 93 3.41 11.83 0.46
N ASP A 94 2.30 11.11 0.24
CA ASP A 94 2.11 9.73 0.68
C ASP A 94 2.99 8.77 -0.14
N VAL A 95 3.25 9.11 -1.41
CA VAL A 95 4.19 8.39 -2.29
C VAL A 95 5.63 8.50 -1.77
N ALA A 96 6.05 9.71 -1.38
CA ALA A 96 7.39 9.93 -0.85
C ALA A 96 7.58 9.27 0.52
N GLU A 97 6.56 9.30 1.38
CA GLU A 97 6.58 8.62 2.66
C GLU A 97 6.62 7.09 2.51
N TYR A 98 5.87 6.54 1.56
CA TYR A 98 5.94 5.12 1.22
C TYR A 98 7.33 4.71 0.72
N ALA A 99 7.92 5.47 -0.20
CA ALA A 99 9.28 5.23 -0.70
C ALA A 99 10.32 5.23 0.44
N ARG A 100 10.22 6.21 1.34
CA ARG A 100 11.09 6.33 2.53
C ARG A 100 10.93 5.13 3.46
N GLY A 101 9.70 4.71 3.73
CA GLY A 101 9.41 3.52 4.51
C GLY A 101 10.03 2.27 3.91
N LEU A 102 9.95 2.11 2.58
CA LEU A 102 10.52 0.97 1.87
C LEU A 102 12.06 0.90 2.05
N ILE A 103 12.74 2.04 1.91
CA ILE A 103 14.19 2.14 2.14
C ILE A 103 14.52 1.81 3.60
N LEU A 104 13.76 2.35 4.55
CA LEU A 104 13.99 2.12 5.98
C LEU A 104 13.87 0.64 6.37
N PHE A 105 12.90 -0.09 5.80
CA PHE A 105 12.67 -1.50 6.14
C PHE A 105 13.50 -2.49 5.32
N THR A 106 14.19 -2.03 4.28
CA THR A 106 15.06 -2.89 3.44
C THR A 106 16.17 -3.59 4.25
N PRO A 107 16.88 -2.95 5.19
CA PRO A 107 17.88 -3.63 6.04
C PRO A 107 17.28 -4.76 6.88
N ALA A 108 16.09 -4.57 7.46
CA ALA A 108 15.40 -5.62 8.22
C ALA A 108 15.02 -6.81 7.33
N TRP A 109 14.62 -6.55 6.08
CA TRP A 109 14.37 -7.60 5.10
C TRP A 109 15.64 -8.40 4.75
N ILE A 110 16.79 -7.73 4.59
CA ILE A 110 18.07 -8.42 4.37
C ILE A 110 18.39 -9.34 5.56
N CYS A 111 18.22 -8.86 6.79
CA CYS A 111 18.39 -9.69 7.99
C CYS A 111 17.49 -10.92 7.99
N TYR A 112 16.22 -10.78 7.59
CA TYR A 112 15.30 -11.90 7.42
C TYR A 112 15.86 -12.96 6.45
N VAL A 113 16.29 -12.55 5.25
CA VAL A 113 16.81 -13.47 4.24
C VAL A 113 18.05 -14.21 4.75
N VAL A 114 18.95 -13.51 5.44
CA VAL A 114 20.15 -14.12 6.06
C VAL A 114 19.77 -15.18 7.10
N VAL A 115 18.81 -14.87 7.98
CA VAL A 115 18.33 -15.82 9.00
C VAL A 115 17.71 -17.06 8.36
N VAL A 116 16.91 -16.89 7.31
CA VAL A 116 16.32 -18.01 6.58
C VAL A 116 17.41 -18.84 5.90
N LEU A 117 18.37 -18.21 5.23
CA LEU A 117 19.48 -18.89 4.55
C LEU A 117 20.32 -19.74 5.52
N LEU A 118 20.70 -19.18 6.66
CA LEU A 118 21.49 -19.89 7.68
C LEU A 118 20.66 -20.95 8.44
N GLY A 119 19.37 -20.68 8.65
CA GLY A 119 18.46 -21.55 9.37
C GLY A 119 17.95 -22.73 8.54
N PHE A 120 17.90 -22.61 7.21
CA PHE A 120 17.32 -23.61 6.31
C PHE A 120 17.97 -24.99 6.49
N GLN A 121 19.30 -25.04 6.55
CA GLN A 121 20.08 -26.28 6.68
C GLN A 121 20.03 -26.88 8.10
N ARG A 122 19.80 -26.06 9.14
CA ARG A 122 19.94 -26.49 10.55
C ARG A 122 18.62 -26.77 11.25
N LEU A 123 17.59 -25.97 10.99
CA LEU A 123 16.33 -25.96 11.73
C LEU A 123 15.15 -26.55 10.93
N GLY A 124 15.36 -26.75 9.63
CA GLY A 124 14.32 -27.09 8.67
C GLY A 124 13.55 -25.84 8.18
N THR A 125 12.93 -25.96 7.01
CA THR A 125 12.34 -24.84 6.26
C THR A 125 11.30 -24.03 7.04
N LEU A 126 10.34 -24.68 7.70
CA LEU A 126 9.27 -23.97 8.41
C LEU A 126 9.79 -23.19 9.61
N ARG A 127 10.70 -23.78 10.40
CA ARG A 127 11.25 -23.13 11.59
C ARG A 127 12.15 -21.96 11.22
N SER A 128 12.93 -22.06 10.14
CA SER A 128 13.76 -20.96 9.68
C SER A 128 12.93 -19.77 9.19
N ILE A 129 11.81 -20.02 8.50
CA ILE A 129 10.87 -18.97 8.06
C ILE A 129 10.23 -18.27 9.27
N VAL A 130 9.70 -19.03 10.24
CA VAL A 130 9.07 -18.45 11.45
C VAL A 130 10.08 -17.62 12.24
N LEU A 131 11.31 -18.13 12.43
CA LEU A 131 12.36 -17.39 13.12
C LEU A 131 12.74 -16.12 12.35
N GLY A 132 12.91 -16.22 11.03
CA GLY A 132 13.16 -15.06 10.18
C GLY A 132 12.06 -14.01 10.32
N MET A 133 10.79 -14.41 10.31
CA MET A 133 9.65 -13.50 10.45
C MET A 133 9.68 -12.78 11.80
N ALA A 134 10.01 -13.49 12.87
CA ALA A 134 10.18 -12.88 14.20
C ALA A 134 11.32 -11.84 14.19
N VAL A 135 12.47 -12.17 13.58
CA VAL A 135 13.60 -11.23 13.45
C VAL A 135 13.21 -10.01 12.61
N TYR A 136 12.48 -10.19 11.51
CA TYR A 136 12.00 -9.09 10.68
C TYR A 136 11.12 -8.11 11.47
N VAL A 137 10.15 -8.63 12.22
CA VAL A 137 9.23 -7.80 13.02
C VAL A 137 10.00 -7.04 14.10
N LEU A 138 10.91 -7.71 14.81
CA LEU A 138 11.73 -7.09 15.85
C LEU A 138 12.67 -6.02 15.27
N ALA A 139 13.39 -6.33 14.19
CA ALA A 139 14.29 -5.39 13.53
C ALA A 139 13.54 -4.18 12.96
N SER A 140 12.38 -4.41 12.34
CA SER A 140 11.52 -3.34 11.82
C SER A 140 10.97 -2.46 12.95
N ALA A 141 10.58 -3.05 14.08
CA ALA A 141 10.15 -2.30 15.25
C ALA A 141 11.28 -1.43 15.82
N VAL A 142 12.49 -1.97 15.94
CA VAL A 142 13.67 -1.22 16.38
C VAL A 142 14.00 -0.08 15.41
N LEU A 143 14.04 -0.33 14.10
CA LEU A 143 14.27 0.70 13.09
C LEU A 143 13.22 1.80 13.14
N ARG A 144 11.94 1.43 13.30
CA ARG A 144 10.86 2.39 13.47
C ARG A 144 11.05 3.23 14.73
N LEU A 145 11.43 2.64 15.87
CA LEU A 145 11.65 3.37 17.11
C LEU A 145 12.84 4.34 17.04
N ILE A 146 13.89 3.97 16.29
CA ILE A 146 15.10 4.78 16.12
C ILE A 146 14.84 5.96 15.17
N PHE A 147 14.20 5.71 14.02
CA PHE A 147 14.07 6.69 12.94
C PHE A 147 12.74 7.44 12.91
N LEU A 148 11.63 6.78 13.27
CA LEU A 148 10.32 7.42 13.42
C LEU A 148 10.08 7.76 14.90
N ARG A 149 10.85 8.71 15.43
CA ARG A 149 10.38 9.45 16.62
C ARG A 149 9.13 10.23 16.23
N PRO A 150 8.07 10.27 17.06
CA PRO A 150 6.91 11.13 16.82
C PRO A 150 7.33 12.60 16.98
N GLY A 151 7.87 13.18 15.91
CA GLY A 151 8.26 14.58 15.77
C GLY A 151 8.04 15.02 14.32
N PRO A 152 7.76 16.31 14.07
CA PRO A 152 7.37 16.78 12.75
C PRO A 152 8.60 16.79 11.84
N GLY A 153 8.61 15.89 10.86
CA GLY A 153 9.61 15.84 9.81
C GLY A 153 10.82 14.98 10.17
N TRP A 154 11.06 14.01 9.29
CA TRP A 154 12.42 13.58 8.99
C TRP A 154 13.32 14.81 8.73
N PRO A 155 14.63 14.77 9.01
CA PRO A 155 15.56 15.80 8.56
C PRO A 155 15.49 16.00 7.03
#